data_AF-A0A969KID8-F1
#
_entry.id   AF-A0A969KID8-F1
#
_cell.length_a   1.000
_cell.length_b   1.000
_cell.length_c   1.000
_cell.angle_alpha   90.00
_cell.angle_beta   90.00
_cell.angle_gamma   90.00
#
_symmetry.space_group_name_H-M   'P 1'
#
loop_
_entity.id
_entity.type
_entity.pdbx_description
1 polymer ?
#
loop_
_entity_poly.entity_id
_entity_poly.type
_entity_poly.pdbx_seq_one_letter_code
_entity_poly.pdbx_strand_id
1 'polypeptide(L)'
;MADNISIDETQSFKKIAIDTGIKKATGELIVTTDADCIAQPNWLRFIASIYETQQPKFIAAPVNFHREQNDFERFQSLDFIGMMGVTGSGIYTKIMRMCNGANLAYPKTIFQEVKGFQGIDNHASGDDMMLMQKIAKIYPNEIIYLKNQAATIFTTAKPTLKSFINQRVRWSTKSKGYEEKQVTLILIGVWLFCVSIPFTFLAALFFGKVWLLLGFGQLIIKSIVDYRLLKTTSTFFNRSDLMRTFWKSSMYHLVYIIGVGFLGGIVKKYEWKGRMVK
;
A
#
# COMPACT_ATOMS: atom_id res chain seq x y z
N MET A 1 -5.53 7.64 -24.20
CA MET A 1 -6.96 7.28 -24.04
C MET A 1 -7.66 8.09 -22.94
N ALA A 2 -6.96 8.64 -21.93
CA ALA A 2 -7.57 9.50 -20.91
C ALA A 2 -7.71 10.98 -21.33
N ASP A 3 -7.11 11.38 -22.44
CA ASP A 3 -7.02 12.79 -22.87
C ASP A 3 -8.23 13.28 -23.70
N ASN A 4 -9.21 12.39 -23.98
CA ASN A 4 -10.37 12.68 -24.84
C ASN A 4 -11.71 12.77 -24.07
N ILE A 5 -11.69 12.94 -22.74
CA ILE A 5 -12.90 13.01 -21.91
C ILE A 5 -13.07 14.47 -21.42
N SER A 6 -14.26 15.04 -21.61
CA SER A 6 -14.60 16.41 -21.22
C SER A 6 -14.36 16.63 -19.72
N ILE A 7 -13.73 17.78 -19.41
CA ILE A 7 -13.11 18.07 -18.11
C ILE A 7 -14.14 18.32 -16.98
N ASP A 8 -15.39 18.67 -17.32
CA ASP A 8 -16.36 19.19 -16.36
C ASP A 8 -17.15 18.13 -15.56
N GLU A 9 -17.16 16.85 -15.97
CA GLU A 9 -18.01 15.84 -15.30
C GLU A 9 -17.25 14.78 -14.50
N THR A 10 -15.93 14.65 -14.63
CA THR A 10 -15.22 13.47 -14.09
C THR A 10 -13.99 13.77 -13.23
N GLN A 11 -14.09 13.41 -11.95
CA GLN A 11 -12.99 13.52 -10.98
C GLN A 11 -12.01 12.32 -11.00
N SER A 12 -12.30 11.25 -11.77
CA SER A 12 -11.53 10.00 -11.71
C SER A 12 -11.15 9.41 -13.08
N PHE A 13 -10.29 10.11 -13.82
CA PHE A 13 -9.80 9.71 -15.15
C PHE A 13 -9.20 8.29 -15.22
N LYS A 14 -8.53 7.81 -14.16
CA LYS A 14 -7.94 6.46 -14.11
C LYS A 14 -9.03 5.39 -14.23
N LYS A 15 -10.13 5.52 -13.48
CA LYS A 15 -11.25 4.56 -13.48
C LYS A 15 -11.90 4.45 -14.86
N ILE A 16 -12.12 5.58 -15.53
CA ILE A 16 -12.76 5.59 -16.86
C ILE A 16 -11.86 4.91 -17.90
N ALA A 17 -10.56 5.19 -17.85
CA ALA A 17 -9.59 4.55 -18.75
C ALA A 17 -9.58 3.03 -18.54
N ILE A 18 -9.59 2.57 -17.29
CA ILE A 18 -9.66 1.14 -16.97
C ILE A 18 -10.99 0.53 -17.45
N ASP A 19 -12.12 1.14 -17.15
CA ASP A 19 -13.45 0.65 -17.58
C ASP A 19 -13.55 0.55 -19.11
N THR A 20 -13.07 1.58 -19.82
CA THR A 20 -13.00 1.60 -21.29
C THR A 20 -12.10 0.48 -21.82
N GLY A 21 -10.94 0.27 -21.20
CA GLY A 21 -10.03 -0.81 -21.55
C GLY A 21 -10.67 -2.19 -21.36
N ILE A 22 -11.32 -2.42 -20.22
CA ILE A 22 -11.99 -3.69 -19.90
C ILE A 22 -13.15 -3.97 -20.87
N LYS A 23 -13.91 -2.94 -21.27
CA LYS A 23 -14.98 -3.08 -22.28
C LYS A 23 -14.45 -3.59 -23.62
N LYS A 24 -13.22 -3.21 -23.99
CA LYS A 24 -12.56 -3.65 -25.24
C LYS A 24 -11.75 -4.94 -25.08
N ALA A 25 -11.37 -5.31 -23.87
CA ALA A 25 -10.61 -6.54 -23.61
C ALA A 25 -11.42 -7.79 -23.95
N THR A 26 -10.78 -8.75 -24.62
CA THR A 26 -11.38 -10.05 -24.99
C THR A 26 -11.00 -11.19 -24.05
N GLY A 27 -9.96 -11.00 -23.22
CA GLY A 27 -9.52 -11.99 -22.24
C GLY A 27 -10.49 -12.15 -21.07
N GLU A 28 -10.49 -13.35 -20.48
CA GLU A 28 -11.27 -13.67 -19.29
C GLU A 28 -10.74 -12.97 -18.04
N LEU A 29 -9.42 -13.00 -17.86
CA LEU A 29 -8.73 -12.41 -16.71
C LEU A 29 -8.19 -11.02 -17.09
N ILE A 30 -8.59 -10.01 -16.31
CA ILE A 30 -8.04 -8.66 -16.42
C ILE A 30 -6.84 -8.58 -15.50
N VAL A 31 -5.69 -8.13 -16.04
CA VAL A 31 -4.47 -7.87 -15.28
C VAL A 31 -4.10 -6.41 -15.43
N THR A 32 -3.81 -5.73 -14.32
CA THR A 32 -3.44 -4.30 -14.33
C THR A 32 -2.01 -4.08 -13.87
N THR A 33 -1.33 -3.13 -14.51
CA THR A 33 -0.05 -2.59 -14.05
C THR A 33 0.01 -1.09 -14.38
N ASP A 34 0.86 -0.35 -13.67
CA ASP A 34 1.05 1.07 -13.92
C ASP A 34 2.12 1.28 -15.02
N ALA A 35 2.06 2.41 -15.73
CA ALA A 35 2.95 2.69 -16.86
C ALA A 35 4.43 2.89 -16.45
N ASP A 36 4.70 3.20 -15.18
CA ASP A 36 6.03 3.35 -14.59
C ASP A 36 6.51 2.07 -13.87
N CYS A 37 5.94 0.92 -14.25
CA CYS A 37 6.28 -0.38 -13.69
C CYS A 37 7.00 -1.28 -14.69
N ILE A 38 7.88 -2.12 -14.18
CA ILE A 38 8.66 -3.11 -14.93
C ILE A 38 8.26 -4.49 -14.43
N ALA A 39 7.83 -5.34 -15.35
CA ALA A 39 7.48 -6.70 -15.03
C ALA A 39 8.63 -7.69 -15.20
N GLN A 40 8.64 -8.72 -14.36
CA GLN A 40 9.55 -9.84 -14.48
C GLN A 40 9.12 -10.80 -15.61
N PRO A 41 10.07 -11.55 -16.19
CA PRO A 41 9.73 -12.65 -17.08
C PRO A 41 8.74 -13.62 -16.42
N ASN A 42 7.77 -14.10 -17.19
CA ASN A 42 6.74 -15.04 -16.73
C ASN A 42 5.76 -14.51 -15.66
N TRP A 43 5.76 -13.22 -15.33
CA TRP A 43 4.81 -12.62 -14.38
C TRP A 43 3.35 -13.06 -14.63
N LEU A 44 2.88 -12.93 -15.87
CA LEU A 44 1.52 -13.32 -16.25
C LEU A 44 1.27 -14.83 -16.10
N ARG A 45 2.29 -15.67 -16.28
CA ARG A 45 2.18 -17.12 -16.10
C ARG A 45 1.90 -17.49 -14.66
N PHE A 46 2.50 -16.79 -13.69
CA PHE A 46 2.23 -17.03 -12.27
C PHE A 46 0.82 -16.59 -11.88
N ILE A 47 0.34 -15.47 -12.44
CA ILE A 47 -1.05 -15.01 -12.27
C ILE A 47 -2.04 -16.01 -12.89
N ALA A 48 -1.80 -16.45 -14.12
CA ALA A 48 -2.65 -17.43 -14.79
C ALA A 48 -2.67 -18.76 -14.03
N SER A 49 -1.50 -19.26 -13.60
CA SER A 49 -1.40 -20.52 -12.86
C SER A 49 -2.19 -20.50 -11.55
N ILE A 50 -2.13 -19.42 -10.77
CA ILE A 50 -2.92 -19.34 -9.53
C ILE A 50 -4.42 -19.19 -9.83
N TYR A 51 -4.77 -18.53 -10.94
CA TYR A 51 -6.15 -18.43 -11.37
C TYR A 51 -6.72 -19.80 -11.78
N GLU A 52 -6.01 -20.54 -12.63
CA GLU A 52 -6.42 -21.85 -13.12
C GLU A 52 -6.57 -22.87 -11.97
N THR A 53 -5.71 -22.79 -10.96
CA THR A 53 -5.69 -23.76 -9.85
C THR A 53 -6.66 -23.44 -8.72
N GLN A 54 -6.97 -22.16 -8.47
CA GLN A 54 -7.76 -21.74 -7.30
C GLN A 54 -9.03 -20.95 -7.64
N GLN A 55 -9.16 -20.47 -8.87
CA GLN A 55 -10.29 -19.65 -9.36
C GLN A 55 -10.68 -18.46 -8.43
N PRO A 56 -9.71 -17.70 -7.89
CA PRO A 56 -9.97 -16.55 -7.03
C PRO A 56 -10.74 -15.45 -7.77
N LYS A 57 -11.55 -14.69 -7.04
CA LYS A 57 -12.27 -13.53 -7.58
C LYS A 57 -11.41 -12.27 -7.62
N PHE A 58 -10.30 -12.26 -6.90
CA PHE A 58 -9.31 -11.20 -6.94
C PHE A 58 -7.92 -11.71 -6.53
N ILE A 59 -6.91 -11.30 -7.28
CA ILE A 59 -5.50 -11.60 -7.02
C ILE A 59 -4.78 -10.27 -6.80
N ALA A 60 -4.27 -10.07 -5.59
CA ALA A 60 -3.25 -9.06 -5.33
C ALA A 60 -1.86 -9.71 -5.45
N ALA A 61 -0.88 -8.99 -6.00
CA ALA A 61 0.45 -9.54 -6.20
C ALA A 61 1.56 -8.55 -5.79
N PRO A 62 2.81 -9.02 -5.61
CA PRO A 62 3.85 -8.24 -4.99
C PRO A 62 4.35 -7.10 -5.89
N VAL A 63 4.68 -5.97 -5.25
CA VAL A 63 5.34 -4.83 -5.90
C VAL A 63 6.56 -4.48 -5.09
N ASN A 64 7.66 -4.07 -5.72
CA ASN A 64 8.85 -3.66 -4.99
C ASN A 64 9.52 -2.45 -5.64
N PHE A 65 10.27 -1.70 -4.85
CA PHE A 65 11.17 -0.68 -5.37
C PHE A 65 12.50 -1.27 -5.82
N HIS A 66 13.16 -0.59 -6.76
CA HIS A 66 14.49 -0.93 -7.24
C HIS A 66 15.30 0.30 -7.62
N ARG A 67 16.59 0.10 -7.92
CA ARG A 67 17.55 1.14 -8.37
C ARG A 67 17.69 2.29 -7.38
N GLU A 68 17.73 1.97 -6.09
CA GLU A 68 17.89 2.95 -5.03
C GLU A 68 19.27 3.63 -5.12
N GLN A 69 19.29 4.95 -5.26
CA GLN A 69 20.51 5.74 -5.44
C GLN A 69 21.12 6.21 -4.11
N ASN A 70 20.31 6.34 -3.06
CA ASN A 70 20.71 6.92 -1.78
C ASN A 70 20.02 6.25 -0.59
N ASP A 71 20.44 6.58 0.63
CA ASP A 71 19.87 6.00 1.87
C ASP A 71 18.39 6.32 2.05
N PHE A 72 17.89 7.45 1.52
CA PHE A 72 16.48 7.81 1.57
C PHE A 72 15.62 6.90 0.69
N GLU A 73 16.07 6.59 -0.52
CA GLU A 73 15.40 5.63 -1.40
C GLU A 73 15.49 4.19 -0.87
N ARG A 74 16.62 3.82 -0.24
CA ARG A 74 16.75 2.53 0.47
C ARG A 74 15.77 2.42 1.63
N PHE A 75 15.61 3.49 2.41
CA PHE A 75 14.57 3.57 3.44
C PHE A 75 13.17 3.36 2.86
N GLN A 76 12.82 4.06 1.77
CA GLN A 76 11.52 3.89 1.12
C GLN A 76 11.28 2.45 0.66
N SER A 77 12.33 1.79 0.17
CA SER A 77 12.26 0.41 -0.33
C SER A 77 12.09 -0.60 0.81
N LEU A 78 12.82 -0.40 1.91
CA LEU A 78 12.66 -1.23 3.11
C LEU A 78 11.26 -1.08 3.72
N ASP A 79 10.79 0.15 3.85
CA ASP A 79 9.42 0.45 4.31
C ASP A 79 8.35 -0.19 3.42
N PHE A 80 8.50 -0.05 2.10
CA PHE A 80 7.54 -0.58 1.14
C PHE A 80 7.49 -2.11 1.15
N ILE A 81 8.63 -2.80 1.33
CA ILE A 81 8.67 -4.25 1.53
C ILE A 81 7.93 -4.67 2.81
N GLY A 82 8.04 -3.89 3.89
CA GLY A 82 7.23 -4.06 5.10
C GLY A 82 5.74 -3.97 4.81
N MET A 83 5.31 -2.93 4.07
CA MET A 83 3.92 -2.76 3.65
C MET A 83 3.42 -3.93 2.79
N MET A 84 4.24 -4.47 1.88
CA MET A 84 3.88 -5.64 1.08
C MET A 84 3.72 -6.90 1.93
N GLY A 85 4.55 -7.06 2.97
CA GLY A 85 4.38 -8.13 3.95
C GLY A 85 3.07 -8.03 4.72
N VAL A 86 2.74 -6.84 5.24
CA VAL A 86 1.45 -6.57 5.90
C VAL A 86 0.30 -6.80 4.93
N THR A 87 0.43 -6.36 3.67
CA THR A 87 -0.58 -6.58 2.62
C THR A 87 -0.87 -8.06 2.42
N GLY A 88 0.16 -8.86 2.16
CA GLY A 88 0.00 -10.30 1.92
C GLY A 88 -0.52 -11.05 3.14
N SER A 89 0.00 -10.71 4.34
CA SER A 89 -0.48 -11.30 5.59
C SER A 89 -1.92 -10.91 5.89
N GLY A 90 -2.31 -9.66 5.63
CA GLY A 90 -3.64 -9.12 5.88
C GLY A 90 -4.71 -9.78 5.00
N ILE A 91 -4.39 -10.02 3.72
CA ILE A 91 -5.25 -10.79 2.82
C ILE A 91 -5.38 -12.23 3.31
N TYR A 92 -4.25 -12.88 3.63
CA TYR A 92 -4.24 -14.27 4.08
C TYR A 92 -5.05 -14.48 5.38
N THR A 93 -4.92 -13.59 6.35
CA THR A 93 -5.65 -13.66 7.62
C THR A 93 -7.05 -13.05 7.55
N LYS A 94 -7.40 -12.39 6.43
CA LYS A 94 -8.67 -11.67 6.22
C LYS A 94 -8.90 -10.50 7.17
N ILE A 95 -7.86 -10.05 7.89
CA ILE A 95 -7.91 -8.91 8.82
C ILE A 95 -7.79 -7.58 8.07
N MET A 96 -7.13 -7.58 6.91
CA MET A 96 -6.84 -6.36 6.19
C MET A 96 -6.73 -6.62 4.69
N ARG A 97 -7.68 -6.08 3.92
CA ARG A 97 -7.65 -6.16 2.46
C ARG A 97 -7.01 -4.90 1.89
N MET A 98 -5.70 -4.97 1.68
CA MET A 98 -4.94 -3.96 0.92
C MET A 98 -4.38 -4.53 -0.37
N CYS A 99 -4.17 -3.69 -1.36
CA CYS A 99 -3.57 -4.09 -2.63
C CYS A 99 -2.89 -2.90 -3.29
N ASN A 100 -2.12 -3.17 -4.34
CA ASN A 100 -1.44 -2.16 -5.13
C ASN A 100 -1.84 -2.28 -6.59
N GLY A 101 -2.39 -1.21 -7.18
CA GLY A 101 -2.82 -1.15 -8.57
C GLY A 101 -1.81 -1.58 -9.62
N ALA A 102 -0.51 -1.53 -9.28
CA ALA A 102 0.57 -1.93 -10.16
C ALA A 102 0.66 -3.44 -10.41
N ASN A 103 0.01 -4.29 -9.61
CA ASN A 103 0.05 -5.74 -9.82
C ASN A 103 -1.20 -6.45 -9.26
N LEU A 104 -2.27 -6.42 -10.06
CA LEU A 104 -3.56 -7.03 -9.71
C LEU A 104 -4.10 -7.85 -10.86
N ALA A 105 -4.94 -8.83 -10.53
CA ALA A 105 -5.77 -9.50 -11.50
C ALA A 105 -7.15 -9.86 -10.95
N TYR A 106 -8.16 -9.88 -11.80
CA TYR A 106 -9.52 -10.28 -11.46
C TYR A 106 -10.29 -10.70 -12.72
N PRO A 107 -11.25 -11.64 -12.62
CA PRO A 107 -12.07 -12.02 -13.77
C PRO A 107 -12.89 -10.83 -14.27
N LYS A 108 -12.99 -10.70 -15.60
CA LYS A 108 -13.82 -9.67 -16.23
C LYS A 108 -15.28 -9.79 -15.79
N THR A 109 -15.78 -11.01 -15.64
CA THR A 109 -17.14 -11.31 -15.16
C THR A 109 -17.38 -10.75 -13.76
N ILE A 110 -16.43 -10.93 -12.84
CA ILE A 110 -16.50 -10.39 -11.47
C ILE A 110 -16.49 -8.86 -11.48
N PHE A 111 -15.67 -8.23 -12.32
CA PHE A 111 -15.69 -6.78 -12.48
C PHE A 111 -17.07 -6.28 -12.92
N GLN A 112 -17.72 -6.96 -13.87
CA GLN A 112 -19.06 -6.62 -14.33
C GLN A 112 -20.13 -6.87 -13.26
N GLU A 113 -20.03 -7.98 -12.54
CA GLU A 113 -20.96 -8.37 -11.47
C GLU A 113 -21.00 -7.32 -10.36
N VAL A 114 -19.84 -6.82 -9.93
CA VAL A 114 -19.77 -5.74 -8.93
C VAL A 114 -20.03 -4.34 -9.51
N LYS A 115 -20.46 -4.26 -10.79
CA LYS A 115 -20.70 -3.02 -11.54
C LYS A 115 -19.47 -2.12 -11.61
N GLY A 116 -18.29 -2.72 -11.72
CA GLY A 116 -17.00 -2.05 -11.84
C GLY A 116 -16.78 -1.01 -10.73
N PHE A 117 -16.49 0.22 -11.15
CA PHE A 117 -16.27 1.33 -10.22
C PHE A 117 -17.52 2.12 -9.84
N GLN A 118 -18.72 1.71 -10.27
CA GLN A 118 -19.95 2.41 -9.90
C GLN A 118 -20.10 2.44 -8.37
N GLY A 119 -20.39 3.62 -7.82
CA GLY A 119 -20.56 3.85 -6.38
C GLY A 119 -19.25 4.17 -5.64
N ILE A 120 -18.11 4.10 -6.32
CA ILE A 120 -16.79 4.53 -5.79
C ILE A 120 -16.08 5.51 -6.74
N ASP A 121 -16.74 5.89 -7.82
CA ASP A 121 -16.30 6.78 -8.90
C ASP A 121 -16.17 8.25 -8.46
N ASN A 122 -16.91 8.65 -7.43
CA ASN A 122 -16.79 9.97 -6.79
C ASN A 122 -15.47 10.17 -6.03
N HIS A 123 -14.73 9.09 -5.75
CA HIS A 123 -13.40 9.18 -5.17
C HIS A 123 -12.35 9.25 -6.27
N ALA A 124 -11.57 10.31 -6.31
CA ALA A 124 -10.54 10.50 -7.34
C ALA A 124 -9.33 9.57 -7.22
N SER A 125 -9.23 8.78 -6.14
CA SER A 125 -8.15 7.79 -5.97
C SER A 125 -8.57 6.66 -5.04
N GLY A 126 -7.83 5.55 -5.06
CA GLY A 126 -8.13 4.36 -4.25
C GLY A 126 -8.88 3.27 -5.02
N ASP A 127 -9.03 3.46 -6.33
CA ASP A 127 -9.75 2.61 -7.29
C ASP A 127 -9.51 1.11 -7.06
N ASP A 128 -8.24 0.75 -6.92
CA ASP A 128 -7.74 -0.61 -6.79
C ASP A 128 -8.22 -1.30 -5.49
N MET A 129 -8.05 -0.61 -4.36
CA MET A 129 -8.42 -1.13 -3.04
C MET A 129 -9.94 -1.14 -2.85
N MET A 130 -10.63 -0.10 -3.30
CA MET A 130 -12.08 -0.01 -3.21
C MET A 130 -12.76 -1.09 -4.08
N LEU A 131 -12.23 -1.37 -5.27
CA LEU A 131 -12.71 -2.47 -6.11
C LEU A 131 -12.51 -3.83 -5.41
N MET A 132 -11.32 -4.07 -4.85
CA MET A 132 -11.07 -5.30 -4.09
C MET A 132 -12.03 -5.44 -2.90
N GLN A 133 -12.30 -4.37 -2.15
CA GLN A 133 -13.26 -4.39 -1.04
C GLN A 133 -14.70 -4.67 -1.50
N LYS A 134 -15.13 -4.09 -2.64
CA LYS A 134 -16.43 -4.43 -3.26
C LYS A 134 -16.53 -5.91 -3.59
N ILE A 135 -15.48 -6.49 -4.18
CA ILE A 135 -15.46 -7.93 -4.50
C ILE A 135 -15.44 -8.75 -3.20
N ALA A 136 -14.64 -8.35 -2.22
CA ALA A 136 -14.51 -9.05 -0.94
C ALA A 136 -15.80 -9.05 -0.10
N LYS A 137 -16.67 -8.06 -0.27
CA LYS A 137 -17.99 -8.04 0.37
C LYS A 137 -18.89 -9.19 -0.08
N ILE A 138 -18.75 -9.59 -1.35
CA ILE A 138 -19.52 -10.69 -1.95
C ILE A 138 -18.75 -12.02 -1.78
N TYR A 139 -17.43 -11.98 -1.98
CA TYR A 139 -16.53 -13.13 -2.01
C TYR A 139 -15.40 -13.00 -0.98
N PRO A 140 -15.69 -13.01 0.34
CA PRO A 140 -14.72 -12.69 1.39
C PRO A 140 -13.56 -13.69 1.48
N ASN A 141 -13.74 -14.90 0.97
CA ASN A 141 -12.78 -16.01 1.05
C ASN A 141 -11.98 -16.22 -0.25
N GLU A 142 -12.30 -15.49 -1.32
CA GLU A 142 -11.74 -15.71 -2.66
C GLU A 142 -10.84 -14.55 -3.13
N ILE A 143 -10.37 -13.76 -2.16
CA ILE A 143 -9.32 -12.76 -2.35
C ILE A 143 -8.00 -13.40 -1.94
N ILE A 144 -7.05 -13.47 -2.87
CA ILE A 144 -5.77 -14.10 -2.62
C ILE A 144 -4.61 -13.14 -2.85
N TYR A 145 -3.51 -13.39 -2.14
CA TYR A 145 -2.23 -12.76 -2.41
C TYR A 145 -1.30 -13.76 -3.10
N LEU A 146 -0.86 -13.46 -4.31
CA LEU A 146 0.12 -14.26 -5.05
C LEU A 146 1.49 -14.10 -4.38
N LYS A 147 1.77 -14.94 -3.38
CA LYS A 147 3.05 -14.95 -2.65
C LYS A 147 4.15 -15.64 -3.47
N ASN A 148 4.54 -15.02 -4.58
CA ASN A 148 5.62 -15.47 -5.45
C ASN A 148 6.55 -14.29 -5.79
N GLN A 149 7.81 -14.37 -5.38
CA GLN A 149 8.80 -13.32 -5.63
C GLN A 149 9.04 -13.09 -7.13
N ALA A 150 8.96 -14.13 -7.97
CA ALA A 150 9.11 -14.00 -9.42
C ALA A 150 7.92 -13.31 -10.11
N ALA A 151 6.79 -13.16 -9.42
CA ALA A 151 5.64 -12.38 -9.90
C ALA A 151 5.72 -10.88 -9.50
N THR A 152 6.82 -10.45 -8.89
CA THR A 152 6.98 -9.07 -8.41
C THR A 152 7.06 -8.09 -9.57
N ILE A 153 6.27 -7.02 -9.48
CA ILE A 153 6.41 -5.84 -10.34
C ILE A 153 7.33 -4.82 -9.68
N PHE A 154 8.19 -4.18 -10.47
CA PHE A 154 9.18 -3.22 -10.00
C PHE A 154 8.82 -1.79 -10.39
N THR A 155 9.00 -0.84 -9.48
CA THR A 155 8.90 0.60 -9.76
C THR A 155 9.95 1.38 -8.96
N THR A 156 10.08 2.69 -9.16
CA THR A 156 11.13 3.48 -8.49
C THR A 156 10.61 4.21 -7.26
N ALA A 157 11.46 4.32 -6.23
CA ALA A 157 11.23 5.19 -5.09
C ALA A 157 11.09 6.66 -5.50
N LYS A 158 10.50 7.49 -4.63
CA LYS A 158 10.35 8.92 -4.93
C LYS A 158 11.67 9.67 -4.67
N PRO A 159 12.12 10.53 -5.60
CA PRO A 159 13.46 11.11 -5.54
C PRO A 159 13.61 12.20 -4.47
N THR A 160 12.50 12.75 -3.95
CA THR A 160 12.52 13.87 -3.00
C THR A 160 11.61 13.63 -1.81
N LEU A 161 11.98 14.21 -0.65
CA LEU A 161 11.16 14.14 0.56
C LEU A 161 9.75 14.70 0.33
N LYS A 162 9.63 15.82 -0.40
CA LYS A 162 8.33 16.41 -0.75
C LYS A 162 7.44 15.44 -1.54
N SER A 163 7.99 14.79 -2.57
CA SER A 163 7.22 13.84 -3.39
C SER A 163 6.86 12.56 -2.62
N PHE A 164 7.74 12.10 -1.72
CA PHE A 164 7.45 11.02 -0.79
C PHE A 164 6.32 11.37 0.20
N ILE A 165 6.41 12.51 0.90
CA ILE A 165 5.37 12.92 1.88
C ILE A 165 4.02 13.09 1.17
N ASN A 166 3.99 13.74 0.00
CA ASN A 166 2.76 13.88 -0.79
C ASN A 166 2.17 12.51 -1.17
N GLN A 167 3.03 11.54 -1.54
CA GLN A 167 2.59 10.17 -1.82
C GLN A 167 1.99 9.50 -0.58
N ARG A 168 2.64 9.61 0.59
CA ARG A 168 2.21 8.97 1.83
C ARG A 168 0.98 9.60 2.46
N VAL A 169 0.87 10.92 2.42
CA VAL A 169 -0.36 11.63 2.79
C VAL A 169 -1.50 11.19 1.90
N ARG A 170 -1.30 11.11 0.58
CA ARG A 170 -2.32 10.59 -0.34
C ARG A 170 -2.72 9.14 -0.05
N TRP A 171 -1.77 8.28 0.34
CA TRP A 171 -2.10 6.91 0.73
C TRP A 171 -2.87 6.86 2.05
N SER A 172 -2.55 7.75 2.99
CA SER A 172 -3.25 7.86 4.27
C SER A 172 -4.66 8.46 4.11
N THR A 173 -4.87 9.46 3.27
CA THR A 173 -6.21 10.04 3.08
C THR A 173 -7.20 9.03 2.48
N LYS A 174 -6.72 8.06 1.69
CA LYS A 174 -7.54 6.95 1.19
C LYS A 174 -8.10 6.05 2.30
N SER A 175 -7.44 5.96 3.46
CA SER A 175 -7.89 5.09 4.54
C SER A 175 -9.21 5.54 5.19
N LYS A 176 -9.60 6.81 5.00
CA LYS A 176 -10.92 7.31 5.43
C LYS A 176 -12.08 6.65 4.68
N GLY A 177 -11.84 6.12 3.48
CA GLY A 177 -12.81 5.36 2.70
C GLY A 177 -12.77 3.84 2.95
N TYR A 178 -11.97 3.35 3.91
CA TYR A 178 -11.94 1.93 4.22
C TYR A 178 -13.21 1.52 4.96
N GLU A 179 -13.92 0.55 4.37
CA GLU A 179 -15.10 -0.02 4.99
C GLU A 179 -14.74 -0.94 6.17
N GLU A 180 -13.53 -1.53 6.14
CA GLU A 180 -12.98 -2.37 7.20
C GLU A 180 -12.45 -1.51 8.37
N LYS A 181 -13.33 -1.14 9.30
CA LYS A 181 -12.99 -0.34 10.50
C LYS A 181 -11.83 -0.91 11.32
N GLN A 182 -11.64 -2.23 11.31
CA GLN A 182 -10.55 -2.90 11.99
C GLN A 182 -9.17 -2.44 11.49
N VAL A 183 -9.01 -2.23 10.18
CA VAL A 183 -7.77 -1.71 9.57
C VAL A 183 -7.46 -0.33 10.13
N THR A 184 -8.47 0.54 10.15
CA THR A 184 -8.35 1.90 10.69
C THR A 184 -7.96 1.89 12.17
N LEU A 185 -8.57 1.01 12.99
CA LEU A 185 -8.22 0.88 14.41
C LEU A 185 -6.76 0.42 14.62
N ILE A 186 -6.30 -0.57 13.85
CA ILE A 186 -4.91 -1.04 13.91
C ILE A 186 -3.94 0.10 13.56
N LEU A 187 -4.22 0.82 12.47
CA LEU A 187 -3.37 1.94 12.03
C LEU A 187 -3.34 3.09 13.05
N ILE A 188 -4.48 3.41 13.67
CA ILE A 188 -4.54 4.39 14.77
C ILE A 188 -3.72 3.90 15.96
N GLY A 189 -3.82 2.62 16.34
CA GLY A 189 -3.03 2.05 17.43
C GLY A 189 -1.52 2.15 17.18
N VAL A 190 -1.07 1.81 15.97
CA VAL A 190 0.34 1.95 15.56
C VAL A 190 0.78 3.42 15.61
N TRP A 191 -0.06 4.34 15.13
CA TRP A 191 0.23 5.77 15.17
C TRP A 191 0.32 6.29 16.61
N LEU A 192 -0.64 5.97 17.48
CA LEU A 192 -0.63 6.35 18.89
C LEU A 192 0.59 5.80 19.63
N PHE A 193 0.98 4.56 19.35
CA PHE A 193 2.20 3.98 19.90
C PHE A 193 3.46 4.70 19.40
N CYS A 194 3.53 5.08 18.13
CA CYS A 194 4.65 5.87 17.61
C CYS A 194 4.70 7.27 18.25
N VAL A 195 3.54 7.92 18.42
CA VAL A 195 3.42 9.23 19.06
C VAL A 195 3.80 9.18 20.53
N SER A 196 3.46 8.11 21.25
CA SER A 196 3.75 8.02 22.69
C SER A 196 5.24 7.98 23.00
N ILE A 197 6.08 7.43 22.12
CA ILE A 197 7.54 7.34 22.31
C ILE A 197 8.19 8.71 22.63
N PRO A 198 8.10 9.75 21.78
CA PRO A 198 8.67 11.05 22.09
C PRO A 198 8.04 11.70 23.33
N PHE A 199 6.74 11.49 23.58
CA PHE A 199 6.09 11.99 24.80
C PHE A 199 6.63 11.31 26.07
N THR A 200 6.93 10.02 26.02
CA THR A 200 7.55 9.29 27.13
C THR A 200 8.97 9.80 27.42
N PHE A 201 9.75 10.11 26.38
CA PHE A 201 11.06 10.77 26.56
C PHE A 201 10.93 12.20 27.12
N LEU A 202 9.94 12.97 26.68
CA LEU A 202 9.67 14.30 27.23
C LEU A 202 9.26 14.22 28.72
N ALA A 203 8.41 13.27 29.08
CA ALA A 203 8.01 13.00 30.46
C ALA A 203 9.20 12.64 31.35
N ALA A 204 10.23 11.98 30.82
CA ALA A 204 11.44 11.66 31.56
C ALA A 204 12.19 12.88 32.11
N LEU A 205 12.04 14.05 31.47
CA LEU A 205 12.63 15.31 31.97
C LEU A 205 11.97 15.79 33.27
N PHE A 206 10.70 15.45 33.49
CA PHE A 206 9.91 15.90 34.64
C PHE A 206 9.76 14.85 35.73
N PHE A 207 9.70 13.57 35.34
CA PHE A 207 9.35 12.45 36.24
C PHE A 207 10.50 11.45 36.43
N GLY A 208 11.69 11.73 35.90
CA GLY A 208 12.93 11.02 36.20
C GLY A 208 13.14 9.70 35.46
N LYS A 209 14.05 8.87 36.01
CA LYS A 209 14.68 7.72 35.31
C LYS A 209 13.70 6.62 34.88
N VAL A 210 12.58 6.42 35.58
CA VAL A 210 11.59 5.39 35.24
C VAL A 210 11.01 5.65 33.85
N TRP A 211 10.64 6.89 33.54
CA TRP A 211 10.11 7.29 32.23
C TRP A 211 11.16 7.18 31.13
N LEU A 212 12.43 7.45 31.45
CA LEU A 212 13.53 7.23 30.52
C LEU A 212 13.66 5.74 30.14
N LEU A 213 13.60 4.84 31.13
CA LEU A 213 13.62 3.39 30.91
C LEU A 213 12.41 2.92 30.09
N LEU A 214 11.22 3.47 30.34
CA LEU A 214 10.02 3.18 29.55
C LEU A 214 10.19 3.60 28.09
N GLY A 215 10.75 4.80 27.83
CA GLY A 215 11.01 5.28 26.47
C GLY A 215 11.97 4.37 25.69
N PHE A 216 13.06 3.96 26.32
CA PHE A 216 13.98 2.97 25.74
C PHE A 216 13.31 1.61 25.55
N GLY A 217 12.50 1.15 26.51
CA GLY A 217 11.74 -0.09 26.40
C GLY A 217 10.80 -0.09 25.19
N GLN A 218 10.05 1.01 24.97
CA GLN A 218 9.19 1.16 23.79
C GLN A 218 10.00 1.11 22.48
N LEU A 219 11.13 1.82 22.40
CA LEU A 219 12.00 1.81 21.22
C LEU A 219 12.56 0.41 20.93
N ILE A 220 12.98 -0.32 21.96
CA ILE A 220 13.52 -1.68 21.82
C ILE A 220 12.42 -2.63 21.33
N ILE A 221 11.25 -2.62 21.97
CA ILE A 221 10.13 -3.48 21.59
C ILE A 221 9.72 -3.20 20.14
N LYS A 222 9.55 -1.92 19.78
CA LYS A 222 9.26 -1.49 18.41
C LYS A 222 10.30 -2.03 17.44
N SER A 223 11.58 -1.81 17.74
CA SER A 223 12.68 -2.21 16.87
C SER A 223 12.76 -3.72 16.70
N ILE A 224 12.52 -4.52 17.74
CA ILE A 224 12.50 -5.98 17.64
C ILE A 224 11.36 -6.44 16.71
N VAL A 225 10.16 -5.90 16.88
CA VAL A 225 8.99 -6.24 16.06
C VAL A 225 9.23 -5.87 14.60
N ASP A 226 9.65 -4.64 14.34
CA ASP A 226 9.93 -4.14 12.99
C ASP A 226 11.07 -4.92 12.34
N TYR A 227 12.15 -5.22 13.09
CA TYR A 227 13.27 -5.98 12.57
C TYR A 227 12.84 -7.38 12.14
N ARG A 228 12.03 -8.08 12.95
CA ARG A 228 11.52 -9.42 12.59
C ARG A 228 10.64 -9.38 11.35
N LEU A 229 9.73 -8.41 11.27
CA LEU A 229 8.87 -8.22 10.10
C LEU A 229 9.71 -7.94 8.86
N LEU A 230 10.57 -6.91 8.91
CA LEU A 230 11.38 -6.46 7.79
C LEU A 230 12.42 -7.50 7.37
N LYS A 231 12.99 -8.27 8.31
CA LYS A 231 13.92 -9.35 7.97
C LYS A 231 13.20 -10.47 7.21
N THR A 232 12.00 -10.83 7.65
CA THR A 232 11.19 -11.87 6.99
C THR A 232 10.80 -11.44 5.58
N THR A 233 10.30 -10.22 5.43
CA THR A 233 9.82 -9.71 4.14
C THR A 233 10.99 -9.42 3.18
N SER A 234 12.08 -8.82 3.65
CA SER A 234 13.29 -8.60 2.84
C SER A 234 13.92 -9.92 2.37
N THR A 235 13.85 -10.99 3.18
CA THR A 235 14.30 -12.31 2.75
C THR A 235 13.42 -12.87 1.64
N PHE A 236 12.07 -12.76 1.75
CA PHE A 236 11.14 -13.18 0.70
C PHE A 236 11.42 -12.47 -0.64
N PHE A 237 11.69 -11.16 -0.61
CA PHE A 237 11.98 -10.38 -1.82
C PHE A 237 13.41 -10.52 -2.34
N ASN A 238 14.27 -11.31 -1.69
CA ASN A 238 15.71 -11.37 -1.95
C ASN A 238 16.39 -9.99 -1.89
N ARG A 239 15.98 -9.17 -0.90
CA ARG A 239 16.45 -7.81 -0.64
C ARG A 239 17.00 -7.63 0.77
N SER A 240 17.69 -8.65 1.29
CA SER A 240 18.34 -8.58 2.60
C SER A 240 19.43 -7.49 2.67
N ASP A 241 19.89 -6.95 1.52
CA ASP A 241 20.78 -5.79 1.44
C ASP A 241 20.21 -4.56 2.14
N LEU A 242 18.89 -4.35 2.05
CA LEU A 242 18.20 -3.20 2.66
C LEU A 242 18.23 -3.23 4.19
N MET A 243 18.38 -4.40 4.81
CA MET A 243 18.47 -4.50 6.27
C MET A 243 19.70 -3.78 6.85
N ARG A 244 20.72 -3.50 6.02
CA ARG A 244 21.89 -2.70 6.44
C ARG A 244 21.51 -1.29 6.88
N THR A 245 20.43 -0.71 6.32
CA THR A 245 19.96 0.62 6.68
C THR A 245 18.93 0.60 7.81
N PHE A 246 18.62 -0.55 8.40
CA PHE A 246 17.51 -0.74 9.35
C PHE A 246 17.46 0.33 10.45
N TRP A 247 18.57 0.61 11.14
CA TRP A 247 18.56 1.57 12.24
C TRP A 247 18.23 3.00 11.79
N LYS A 248 18.80 3.46 10.67
CA LYS A 248 18.46 4.76 10.07
C LYS A 248 17.00 4.77 9.62
N SER A 249 16.57 3.71 8.95
CA SER A 249 15.21 3.53 8.45
C SER A 249 14.17 3.50 9.56
N SER A 250 14.47 2.88 10.72
CA SER A 250 13.59 2.83 11.89
C SER A 250 13.35 4.23 12.47
N MET A 251 14.40 5.07 12.52
CA MET A 251 14.28 6.46 12.96
C MET A 251 13.46 7.29 11.97
N TYR A 252 13.74 7.19 10.67
CA TYR A 252 12.91 7.84 9.65
C TYR A 252 11.46 7.38 9.71
N HIS A 253 11.25 6.08 9.93
CA HIS A 253 9.93 5.49 10.05
C HIS A 253 9.13 6.06 11.22
N LEU A 254 9.76 6.18 12.38
CA LEU A 254 9.13 6.82 13.54
C LEU A 254 8.68 8.25 13.22
N VAL A 255 9.57 9.06 12.65
CA VAL A 255 9.29 10.47 12.34
C VAL A 255 8.19 10.62 11.29
N TYR A 256 8.27 9.89 10.16
CA TYR A 256 7.28 10.08 9.10
C TYR A 256 5.92 9.49 9.47
N ILE A 257 5.82 8.40 10.24
CA ILE A 257 4.51 7.86 10.65
C ILE A 257 3.76 8.89 11.50
N ILE A 258 4.46 9.53 12.45
CA ILE A 258 3.87 10.60 13.27
C ILE A 258 3.38 11.73 12.37
N GLY A 259 4.25 12.25 11.49
CA GLY A 259 3.94 13.37 10.60
C GLY A 259 2.83 13.06 9.59
N VAL A 260 2.91 11.93 8.89
CA VAL A 260 1.91 11.52 7.89
C VAL A 260 0.58 11.16 8.55
N GLY A 261 0.56 10.53 9.72
CA GLY A 261 -0.69 10.24 10.44
C GLY A 261 -1.40 11.52 10.87
N PHE A 262 -0.66 12.51 11.37
CA PHE A 262 -1.20 13.83 11.69
C PHE A 262 -1.72 14.55 10.44
N LEU A 263 -0.91 14.61 9.37
CA LEU A 263 -1.29 15.24 8.11
C LEU A 263 -2.48 14.53 7.43
N GLY A 264 -2.55 13.21 7.44
CA GLY A 264 -3.66 12.44 6.86
C GLY A 264 -5.00 12.70 7.57
N GLY A 265 -4.95 13.01 8.88
CA GLY A 265 -6.11 13.46 9.65
C GLY A 265 -6.65 14.82 9.17
N ILE A 266 -5.75 15.78 8.91
CA ILE A 266 -6.06 17.20 8.69
C ILE A 266 -6.24 17.55 7.20
N VAL A 267 -5.40 16.98 6.32
CA VAL A 267 -5.35 17.29 4.90
C VAL A 267 -6.59 16.73 4.21
N LYS A 268 -7.49 17.63 3.81
CA LYS A 268 -8.71 17.33 3.03
C LYS A 268 -8.53 17.46 1.52
N LYS A 269 -7.39 17.97 1.05
CA LYS A 269 -7.07 18.13 -0.36
C LYS A 269 -5.59 17.88 -0.59
N TYR A 270 -5.23 17.15 -1.63
CA TYR A 270 -3.84 16.88 -1.98
C TYR A 270 -3.60 17.09 -3.48
N GLU A 271 -2.34 17.34 -3.85
CA GLU A 271 -1.94 17.50 -5.23
C GLU A 271 -1.65 16.13 -5.86
N TRP A 272 -2.24 15.85 -7.02
CA TRP A 272 -2.00 14.63 -7.79
C TRP A 272 -1.83 14.96 -9.27
N LYS A 273 -0.64 14.65 -9.82
CA LYS A 273 -0.27 14.92 -11.23
C LYS A 273 -0.62 16.36 -11.68
N GLY A 274 -0.29 17.35 -10.84
CA GLY A 274 -0.53 18.77 -11.10
C GLY A 274 -1.97 19.24 -10.88
N ARG A 275 -2.85 18.41 -10.28
CA ARG A 275 -4.25 18.75 -10.02
C ARG A 275 -4.55 18.70 -8.52
N MET A 276 -5.39 19.62 -8.04
CA MET A 276 -5.88 19.59 -6.66
C MET A 276 -7.09 18.67 -6.55
N VAL A 277 -6.99 17.67 -5.68
CA VAL A 277 -7.99 16.61 -5.52
C VAL A 277 -8.50 16.59 -4.08
N LYS A 278 -9.81 16.39 -3.90
CA LYS A 278 -10.44 16.21 -2.58
C LYS A 278 -10.37 14.74 -2.14
#